data_AF-A0A368FBZ0-F1
#
_entry.id   AF-A0A368FBZ0-F1
#
_cell.length_a   1.000
_cell.length_b   1.000
_cell.length_c   1.000
_cell.angle_alpha   90.00
_cell.angle_beta   90.00
_cell.angle_gamma   90.00
#
_symmetry.space_group_name_H-M   'P 1'
#
loop_
_entity.id
_entity.type
_entity.pdbx_description
1 polymer ?
#
loop_
_entity_poly.entity_id
_entity_poly.type
_entity_poly.pdbx_seq_one_letter_code
_entity_poly.pdbx_strand_id
1 'polypeptide(L)' 'MRESLMLVTALNPHIGYDNACKIAKTAHKNGTTLREEAVKLGLVTAEQFDKWVRPEDMIGPM' A
#
# COMPACT_ATOMS: atom_id res chain seq x y z
N MET A 1 8.54 0.92 -12.31
CA MET A 1 8.98 0.71 -10.91
C MET A 1 8.82 2.00 -10.07
N ARG A 2 7.63 2.58 -9.97
CA ARG A 2 7.35 3.73 -9.07
C ARG A 2 6.02 3.62 -8.32
N GLU A 3 5.18 2.66 -8.65
CA GLU A 3 3.84 2.52 -8.08
C GLU A 3 3.90 2.18 -6.59
N SER A 4 4.82 1.30 -6.17
CA SER A 4 4.79 0.80 -4.80
C SER A 4 5.23 1.80 -3.72
N LEU A 5 6.16 2.70 -3.99
CA LEU A 5 6.68 3.64 -2.97
C LEU A 5 5.67 4.74 -2.62
N MET A 6 4.89 5.21 -3.59
CA MET A 6 3.90 6.27 -3.36
C MET A 6 2.70 5.76 -2.54
N LEU A 7 2.24 4.54 -2.81
CA LEU A 7 1.09 3.95 -2.10
C LEU A 7 1.39 3.76 -0.61
N VAL A 8 2.64 3.40 -0.28
CA VAL A 8 3.14 3.25 1.09
C VAL A 8 3.16 4.58 1.84
N THR A 9 3.36 5.70 1.14
CA THR A 9 3.35 7.04 1.74
C THR A 9 1.95 7.46 2.17
N ALA A 10 0.92 7.08 1.41
CA ALA A 10 -0.48 7.28 1.81
C ALA A 10 -0.87 6.43 3.03
N LEU A 11 -0.22 5.28 3.22
CA LEU A 11 -0.43 4.38 4.36
C LEU A 11 0.30 4.84 5.63
N ASN A 12 1.41 5.58 5.52
CA ASN A 12 2.20 6.04 6.67
C ASN A 12 1.41 6.70 7.82
N PRO A 13 0.47 7.64 7.60
CA PRO A 13 -0.30 8.26 8.69
C PRO A 13 -1.34 7.33 9.32
N HIS A 14 -1.72 6.24 8.65
CA HIS A 14 -2.76 5.32 9.13
C HIS A 14 -2.20 4.11 9.87
N ILE A 15 -1.14 3.49 9.33
CA ILE A 15 -0.54 2.28 9.89
C ILE A 15 0.87 2.52 10.46
N GLY A 16 1.44 3.70 10.26
CA GLY A 16 2.81 4.01 10.66
C GLY A 16 3.85 3.59 9.61
N TYR A 17 4.95 4.35 9.55
CA TYR A 17 6.05 4.15 8.60
C TYR A 17 6.65 2.74 8.65
N ASP A 18 6.81 2.17 9.85
CA ASP A 18 7.41 0.84 10.03
C ASP A 18 6.56 -0.26 9.38
N ASN A 19 5.26 -0.24 9.64
CA ASN A 19 4.29 -1.18 9.07
C ASN A 19 4.16 -1.03 7.55
N ALA A 20 4.12 0.22 7.07
CA ALA A 20 4.05 0.52 5.65
C ALA A 20 5.31 0.00 4.91
N CYS A 21 6.50 0.21 5.49
CA CYS A 21 7.77 -0.28 4.96
C CYS A 21 7.85 -1.82 4.99
N LYS A 22 7.27 -2.45 6.02
CA LYS A 22 7.18 -3.91 6.15
C LYS A 22 6.29 -4.53 5.07
N ILE A 23 5.12 -3.95 4.81
CA ILE A 23 4.24 -4.37 3.70
C ILE A 23 4.97 -4.21 2.37
N ALA A 24 5.62 -3.06 2.13
CA ALA A 24 6.35 -2.80 0.89
C ALA A 24 7.44 -3.81 0.61
N LYS A 25 8.28 -4.10 1.61
CA LYS A 25 9.36 -5.10 1.50
C LYS A 25 8.80 -6.49 1.26
N THR A 26 7.71 -6.85 1.92
CA THR A 26 7.13 -8.20 1.82
C THR A 26 6.44 -8.41 0.47
N ALA A 27 5.66 -7.43 0.03
CA ALA A 27 5.01 -7.42 -1.29
C ALA A 27 6.06 -7.49 -2.41
N HIS A 28 7.13 -6.71 -2.32
CA HIS A 28 8.20 -6.75 -3.30
C HIS A 28 8.95 -8.10 -3.32
N LYS A 29 9.15 -8.71 -2.14
CA LYS A 29 9.84 -9.99 -2.01
C LYS A 29 9.00 -11.18 -2.49
N ASN A 30 7.69 -11.17 -2.22
CA ASN A 30 6.76 -12.21 -2.68
C ASN A 30 6.29 -11.99 -4.13
N GLY A 31 6.50 -10.80 -4.70
CA GLY A 31 5.88 -10.42 -5.97
C GLY A 31 4.37 -10.25 -5.89
N THR A 32 3.83 -10.05 -4.68
CA THR A 32 2.42 -9.84 -4.39
C THR A 32 2.09 -8.35 -4.33
N THR A 33 0.80 -8.01 -4.33
CA THR A 33 0.38 -6.61 -4.24
C THR A 33 0.50 -6.08 -2.81
N LEU A 34 0.73 -4.77 -2.67
CA LEU A 34 0.71 -4.08 -1.37
C LEU A 34 -0.62 -4.31 -0.64
N ARG A 35 -1.73 -4.34 -1.37
CA ARG A 35 -3.08 -4.58 -0.85
C ARG A 35 -3.17 -5.97 -0.20
N GLU A 36 -2.75 -7.00 -0.92
CA GLU A 36 -2.78 -8.37 -0.40
C GLU A 36 -1.93 -8.51 0.85
N GLU A 37 -0.68 -8.04 0.83
CA GLU A 37 0.18 -8.16 2.00
C GLU A 37 -0.34 -7.33 3.17
N ALA A 38 -0.89 -6.14 2.93
CA ALA A 38 -1.44 -5.31 4.00
C ALA A 38 -2.68 -5.94 4.66
N VAL A 39 -3.54 -6.59 3.87
CA VAL A 39 -4.69 -7.37 4.36
C VAL A 39 -4.25 -8.65 5.07
N LYS A 40 -3.25 -9.33 4.52
CA LYS A 40 -2.71 -10.59 5.05
C LYS A 40 -1.95 -10.40 6.36
N LEU A 41 -1.27 -9.26 6.52
CA LEU A 41 -0.64 -8.84 7.77
C LEU A 41 -1.65 -8.31 8.80
N GLY A 42 -2.93 -8.15 8.43
CA GLY A 42 -3.98 -7.60 9.29
C GLY A 42 -3.74 -6.14 9.68
N LEU A 43 -2.87 -5.45 8.94
CA LEU A 43 -2.51 -4.05 9.19
C LEU A 43 -3.58 -3.10 8.65
N VAL A 44 -4.22 -3.48 7.55
CA VAL A 44 -5.34 -2.75 6.94
C VAL A 44 -6.33 -3.74 6.37
N THR A 45 -7.60 -3.35 6.27
CA THR A 45 -8.60 -4.12 5.51
C THR A 45 -8.59 -3.72 4.04
N ALA A 46 -9.14 -4.58 3.18
CA ALA A 46 -9.25 -4.30 1.75
C ALA A 46 -9.99 -2.97 1.49
N GLU A 47 -11.02 -2.67 2.29
CA GLU A 47 -11.77 -1.41 2.25
C GLU A 47 -10.96 -0.19 2.73
N GLN A 48 -10.16 -0.33 3.79
CA GLN A 48 -9.28 0.75 4.26
C GLN A 48 -8.19 1.03 3.24
N PHE A 49 -7.62 -0.02 2.66
CA PHE A 49 -6.67 0.10 1.57
C PHE A 49 -7.33 0.80 0.36
N ASP A 50 -8.52 0.37 -0.09
CA ASP A 50 -9.25 1.02 -1.18
C ASP A 50 -9.62 2.49 -0.89
N LYS A 51 -9.87 2.83 0.38
CA LYS A 51 -10.16 4.20 0.80
C LYS A 51 -8.92 5.10 0.80
N TRP A 52 -7.77 4.58 1.22
CA TRP A 52 -6.54 5.36 1.36
C TRP A 52 -5.68 5.33 0.11
N VAL A 53 -5.75 4.22 -0.62
CA VAL A 53 -5.01 3.93 -1.83
C VAL A 53 -6.01 3.85 -2.98
N ARG A 54 -6.33 5.02 -3.53
CA ARG A 54 -7.11 5.14 -4.76
C ARG A 54 -6.19 5.38 -5.94
N PRO A 55 -5.84 4.34 -6.73
CA PRO A 55 -5.07 4.54 -7.94
C PRO A 55 -5.80 5.46 -8.93
N GLU A 56 -7.13 5.52 -8.90
CA GLU A 56 -7.96 6.42 -9.72
C GLU A 56 -7.73 7.91 -9.45
N ASP A 57 -7.29 8.29 -8.25
CA ASP A 57 -6.91 9.67 -7.91
C ASP A 57 -5.41 9.95 -8.21
N MET A 58 -4.64 8.89 -8.44
CA MET A 58 -3.19 8.94 -8.69
C MET A 58 -2.81 8.76 -10.17
N ILE A 59 -3.78 8.50 -11.05
CA ILE A 59 -3.61 8.68 -12.50
C ILE A 59 -3.73 10.18 -12.78
N GLY A 60 -2.61 10.88 -12.75
CA GLY A 60 -2.51 12.18 -13.41
C GLY A 60 -3.00 12.05 -14.87
N PRO A 61 -3.67 13.08 -15.41
CA PRO A 61 -4.20 13.03 -16.77
C PRO A 61 -3.07 12.73 -17.77
N MET A 62 -3.45 12.04 -18.86
CA MET A 62 -2.58 11.65 -19.99
C MET A 62 -1.54 12.68 -20.39
#